data_AF-A0A7J7BYP8-F1
#
_entry.id   AF-A0A7J7BYP8-F1
#
_cell.length_a   1.000
_cell.length_b   1.000
_cell.length_c   1.000
_cell.angle_alpha   90.00
_cell.angle_beta   90.00
_cell.angle_gamma   90.00
#
_symmetry.space_group_name_H-M   'P 1'
#
loop_
_entity.id
_entity.type
_entity.pdbx_description
1 polymer ?
#
loop_
_entity_poly.entity_id
_entity_poly.type
_entity_poly.pdbx_seq_one_letter_code
_entity_poly.pdbx_strand_id
1 'polypeptide(L)'
;MENQQSGIGPKGLIKRNEFVRVIIQCLYSLGYGKSASCLESESGIPYKSSEFELLESHALNGNWDGCIDTLTAIMDLTGETRTSALYLVFKQCLLEF
;
A
#
# COMPACT_ATOMS: atom_id res chain seq x y z
N MET A 1 16.71 -18.20 -0.11
CA MET A 1 16.84 -18.39 -1.57
C MET A 1 16.19 -17.19 -2.23
N GLU A 2 17.00 -16.25 -2.72
CA GLU A 2 16.54 -15.03 -3.38
C GLU A 2 15.94 -15.39 -4.74
N ASN A 3 14.62 -15.31 -4.84
CA ASN A 3 13.92 -15.54 -6.10
C ASN A 3 14.11 -14.29 -6.97
N GLN A 4 15.09 -14.32 -7.88
CA GLN A 4 15.28 -13.30 -8.91
C GLN A 4 13.95 -13.10 -9.64
N GLN A 5 13.29 -11.95 -9.39
CA GLN A 5 12.06 -11.58 -10.07
C GLN A 5 12.35 -11.32 -11.55
N SER A 6 12.28 -12.35 -12.38
CA SER A 6 12.24 -12.18 -13.83
C SER A 6 11.00 -11.37 -14.18
N GLY A 7 11.19 -10.16 -14.69
CA GLY A 7 10.08 -9.34 -15.16
C GLY A 7 9.29 -10.06 -16.25
N ILE A 8 7.98 -9.79 -16.32
CA ILE A 8 7.07 -10.41 -17.28
C ILE A 8 6.95 -9.59 -18.58
N GLY A 9 6.34 -10.20 -19.58
CA GLY A 9 6.07 -9.59 -20.88
C GLY A 9 7.25 -9.66 -21.85
N PRO A 10 7.06 -9.25 -23.12
CA PRO A 10 8.04 -9.47 -24.19
C PRO A 10 9.41 -8.80 -23.97
N LYS A 11 9.43 -7.71 -23.20
CA LYS A 11 10.65 -6.97 -22.85
C LYS A 11 11.19 -7.29 -21.45
N GLY A 12 10.48 -8.10 -20.67
CA GLY A 12 10.85 -8.43 -19.28
C GLY A 12 10.90 -7.22 -18.32
N LEU A 13 10.23 -6.11 -18.66
CA LEU A 13 10.29 -4.86 -17.88
C LEU A 13 9.19 -4.75 -16.82
N ILE A 14 8.20 -5.64 -16.85
CA ILE A 14 7.04 -5.55 -15.96
C ILE A 14 7.35 -6.31 -14.67
N LYS A 15 7.33 -5.60 -13.54
CA LYS A 15 7.44 -6.24 -12.22
C LYS A 15 6.18 -7.07 -11.98
N ARG A 16 6.34 -8.40 -11.90
CA ARG A 16 5.21 -9.34 -11.71
C ARG A 16 4.35 -8.94 -10.51
N ASN A 17 4.98 -8.61 -9.39
CA ASN A 17 4.27 -8.32 -8.15
C ASN A 17 3.37 -7.10 -8.28
N GLU A 18 3.90 -6.02 -8.85
CA GLU A 18 3.13 -4.79 -9.07
C GLU A 18 2.02 -4.98 -10.09
N PHE A 19 2.27 -5.77 -11.15
CA PHE A 19 1.24 -6.07 -12.14
C PHE A 19 0.05 -6.82 -11.53
N VAL A 20 0.32 -7.84 -10.73
CA VAL A 20 -0.74 -8.59 -10.04
C VAL A 20 -1.44 -7.71 -9.00
N ARG A 21 -0.70 -6.89 -8.23
CA ARG A 21 -1.27 -5.97 -7.24
C ARG A 21 -2.25 -4.98 -7.87
N VAL A 22 -1.93 -4.44 -9.06
CA VAL A 22 -2.84 -3.57 -9.82
C VAL A 22 -4.11 -4.31 -10.24
N ILE A 23 -4.03 -5.57 -10.67
CA ILE A 23 -5.21 -6.37 -11.01
C ILE A 23 -6.08 -6.59 -9.77
N ILE A 24 -5.49 -6.96 -8.63
CA ILE A 24 -6.20 -7.14 -7.36
C ILE A 24 -6.92 -5.85 -6.97
N GLN A 25 -6.24 -4.70 -7.07
CA GLN A 25 -6.84 -3.39 -6.80
C GLN A 25 -8.05 -3.13 -7.70
N CYS A 26 -7.94 -3.38 -9.02
CA CYS A 26 -9.06 -3.23 -9.94
C CYS A 26 -10.25 -4.13 -9.57
N LEU A 27 -9.99 -5.38 -9.17
CA LEU A 27 -11.04 -6.31 -8.75
C LEU A 27 -11.78 -5.79 -7.52
N TYR A 28 -11.07 -5.26 -6.51
CA TYR A 28 -11.71 -4.62 -5.36
C TYR A 28 -12.52 -3.38 -5.77
N SER A 29 -11.95 -2.49 -6.59
CA SER A 29 -12.62 -1.26 -7.04
C SER A 29 -13.88 -1.52 -7.89
N LEU A 30 -13.93 -2.62 -8.62
CA LEU A 30 -15.07 -3.02 -9.44
C LEU A 30 -16.13 -3.85 -8.67
N GLY A 31 -15.90 -4.14 -7.39
CA GLY A 31 -16.82 -4.93 -6.55
C GLY A 31 -16.63 -6.45 -6.66
N TYR A 32 -15.58 -6.93 -7.34
CA TYR A 32 -15.25 -8.35 -7.47
C TYR A 32 -14.41 -8.87 -6.30
N GLY A 33 -14.83 -8.60 -5.06
CA GLY A 33 -14.05 -8.92 -3.85
C GLY A 33 -13.67 -10.39 -3.70
N LYS A 34 -14.54 -11.32 -4.12
CA LYS A 34 -14.22 -12.77 -4.10
C LYS A 34 -13.05 -13.10 -5.03
N SER A 35 -13.08 -12.57 -6.25
CA SER A 35 -12.00 -12.77 -7.22
C SER A 35 -10.70 -12.13 -6.77
N ALA A 36 -10.77 -10.95 -6.16
CA ALA A 36 -9.61 -10.27 -5.59
C ALA A 36 -8.94 -11.13 -4.51
N SER A 37 -9.73 -11.61 -3.53
CA SER A 37 -9.24 -12.47 -2.45
C SER A 37 -8.67 -13.79 -2.95
N CYS A 38 -9.30 -14.44 -3.95
CA CYS A 38 -8.72 -15.62 -4.59
C CYS A 38 -7.36 -15.31 -5.22
N LEU A 39 -7.25 -14.20 -5.97
CA LEU A 39 -5.99 -13.82 -6.62
C LEU A 39 -4.89 -13.49 -5.60
N GLU A 40 -5.21 -12.83 -4.49
CA GLU A 40 -4.25 -12.61 -3.38
C GLU A 40 -3.73 -13.95 -2.85
N SER A 41 -4.63 -14.89 -2.54
CA SER A 41 -4.27 -16.20 -1.99
C SER A 41 -3.46 -17.05 -2.97
N GLU A 42 -3.84 -17.06 -4.25
CA GLU A 42 -3.18 -17.87 -5.28
C GLU A 42 -1.82 -17.29 -5.69
N SER A 43 -1.70 -15.96 -5.71
CA SER A 43 -0.47 -15.28 -6.14
C SER A 43 0.53 -15.03 -5.01
N GLY A 44 0.09 -15.09 -3.75
CA GLY A 44 0.87 -14.71 -2.57
C GLY A 44 1.18 -13.21 -2.50
N ILE A 45 0.47 -12.39 -3.28
CA ILE A 45 0.69 -10.95 -3.36
C ILE A 45 -0.51 -10.24 -2.71
N PRO A 46 -0.33 -9.56 -1.58
CA PRO A 46 -1.42 -8.85 -0.93
C PRO A 46 -1.72 -7.54 -1.66
N TYR A 47 -2.99 -7.10 -1.60
CA TYR A 47 -3.44 -5.81 -2.10
C TYR A 47 -2.70 -4.67 -1.39
N LYS A 48 -2.72 -4.69 -0.05
CA LYS A 48 -2.08 -3.70 0.82
C LYS A 48 -0.80 -4.26 1.44
N SER A 49 0.18 -3.40 1.69
CA SER A 49 1.31 -3.79 2.54
C SER A 49 0.91 -3.68 4.01
N SER A 50 1.65 -4.35 4.89
CA SER A 50 1.47 -4.25 6.35
C SER A 50 1.52 -2.81 6.84
N GLU A 51 2.45 -2.01 6.29
CA GLU A 51 2.62 -0.60 6.66
C GLU A 51 1.41 0.23 6.21
N PHE A 52 0.86 -0.07 5.04
CA PHE A 52 -0.33 0.61 4.52
C PHE A 52 -1.57 0.27 5.36
N GLU A 53 -1.80 -1.01 5.68
CA GLU A 53 -2.93 -1.43 6.53
C GLU A 53 -2.86 -0.79 7.91
N LEU A 54 -1.66 -0.70 8.49
CA LEU A 54 -1.44 -0.04 9.77
C LEU A 54 -1.73 1.46 9.69
N LEU A 55 -1.20 2.15 8.68
CA LEU A 55 -1.44 3.57 8.45
C LEU A 55 -2.92 3.88 8.26
N GLU A 56 -3.62 3.08 7.44
CA GLU A 56 -5.05 3.22 7.20
C GLU A 56 -5.85 3.02 8.49
N SER A 57 -5.51 2.00 9.28
CA SER A 57 -6.13 1.75 10.57
C SER A 57 -5.94 2.92 11.54
N HIS A 58 -4.73 3.47 11.65
CA HIS A 58 -4.48 4.66 12.48
C HIS A 58 -5.32 5.86 12.03
N ALA A 59 -5.35 6.13 10.73
CA ALA A 59 -6.11 7.25 10.17
C ALA A 59 -7.62 7.11 10.39
N LEU A 60 -8.20 5.92 10.18
CA LEU A 60 -9.63 5.67 10.40
C LEU A 60 -10.04 5.79 11.87
N ASN A 61 -9.13 5.52 12.79
CA ASN A 61 -9.37 5.60 14.23
C ASN A 61 -9.01 6.97 14.83
N GLY A 62 -8.61 7.95 14.02
CA GLY A 62 -8.15 9.27 14.50
C GLY A 62 -6.87 9.21 15.33
N ASN A 63 -6.10 8.14 15.24
CA ASN A 63 -4.84 7.98 15.95
C ASN A 63 -3.70 8.66 15.17
N TRP A 64 -3.63 9.99 15.27
CA TRP A 64 -2.69 10.82 14.51
C TRP A 64 -1.22 10.56 14.89
N ASP A 65 -0.93 10.31 16.17
CA ASP A 65 0.42 9.95 16.62
C ASP A 65 0.88 8.65 15.96
N GLY A 66 0.00 7.63 15.92
CA GLY A 66 0.28 6.37 15.23
C GLY A 66 0.52 6.53 13.72
N CYS A 67 -0.18 7.46 13.06
CA CYS A 67 0.11 7.82 11.67
C CYS A 67 1.51 8.41 11.51
N ILE A 68 1.92 9.32 12.40
CA ILE A 68 3.24 9.98 12.37
C ILE A 68 4.36 8.94 12.58
N ASP A 69 4.19 8.07 13.58
CA ASP A 69 5.15 7.00 13.88
C ASP A 69 5.31 6.05 12.69
N THR A 70 4.18 5.61 12.09
CA THR A 70 4.18 4.73 10.93
C THR A 70 4.91 5.37 9.73
N LEU A 71 4.59 6.62 9.38
CA LEU A 71 5.21 7.34 8.26
C LEU A 71 6.72 7.59 8.47
N THR A 72 7.14 7.76 9.71
CA THR A 72 8.55 7.94 10.08
C THR A 72 9.33 6.63 9.98
N ALA A 73 8.69 5.50 10.30
CA ALA A 73 9.30 4.17 10.28
C ALA A 73 9.50 3.59 8.87
N ILE A 74 8.70 4.01 7.87
CA ILE A 74 8.86 3.52 6.49
C ILE A 74 10.15 4.07 5.88
N MET A 75 11.13 3.19 5.69
CA MET A 75 12.47 3.53 5.19
C MET A 75 12.46 3.95 3.70
N ASP A 76 11.68 3.26 2.87
CA ASP A 76 11.71 3.41 1.40
C ASP A 76 10.87 4.59 0.84
N LEU A 77 10.48 5.54 1.69
CA LEU A 77 9.82 6.77 1.24
C LEU A 77 10.83 7.85 0.87
N THR A 78 10.56 8.53 -0.25
CA THR A 78 11.28 9.77 -0.56
C THR A 78 10.96 10.83 0.50
N GLY A 79 11.91 11.75 0.74
CA GLY A 79 11.70 12.85 1.69
C GLY A 79 10.48 13.71 1.34
N GLU A 80 10.22 13.93 0.05
CA GLU A 80 9.06 14.67 -0.44
C GLU A 80 7.74 13.94 -0.18
N THR A 81 7.69 12.63 -0.46
CA THR A 81 6.51 11.80 -0.19
C THR A 81 6.21 11.76 1.31
N ARG A 82 7.23 11.56 2.16
CA ARG A 82 7.07 11.55 3.61
C ARG A 82 6.56 12.91 4.12
N THR A 83 7.15 14.00 3.65
CA THR A 83 6.74 15.36 4.04
C THR A 83 5.29 15.65 3.65
N SER A 84 4.89 15.27 2.44
CA SER A 84 3.51 15.46 1.95
C SER A 84 2.51 14.63 2.75
N ALA A 85 2.84 13.38 3.08
CA ALA A 85 1.99 12.53 3.89
C ALA A 85 1.83 13.06 5.32
N LEU A 86 2.94 13.46 5.96
CA LEU A 86 2.90 14.09 7.29
C LEU A 86 2.09 15.38 7.29
N TYR A 87 2.23 16.22 6.26
CA TYR A 87 1.43 17.42 6.10
C TYR A 87 -0.08 17.11 6.09
N LEU A 88 -0.51 16.08 5.34
CA LEU A 88 -1.91 15.68 5.29
C LEU A 88 -2.41 15.17 6.65
N VAL A 89 -1.61 14.39 7.37
CA VAL A 89 -1.92 13.92 8.72
C VAL A 89 -2.08 15.09 9.68
N PHE A 90 -1.14 16.04 9.71
CA PHE A 90 -1.23 17.22 10.57
C PHE A 90 -2.40 18.12 10.21
N LYS A 91 -2.67 18.30 8.91
CA LYS A 91 -3.83 19.08 8.45
C LYS A 91 -5.13 18.47 8.95
N GLN A 92 -5.31 17.15 8.82
CA GLN A 92 -6.52 16.48 9.28
C GLN A 92 -6.65 16.53 10.81
N CYS A 93 -5.55 16.26 11.52
CA CYS A 93 -5.47 16.40 12.98
C CYS A 93 -5.97 17.78 13.44
N LEU A 94 -5.46 18.87 12.85
CA LEU A 94 -5.89 20.24 13.17
C LEU A 94 -7.34 20.56 12.80
N LEU A 95 -7.95 19.86 11.84
CA LEU A 95 -9.36 20.07 11.45
C LEU A 95 -10.36 19.37 12.37
N GLU A 96 -9.91 18.35 13.11
CA GLU A 96 -10.74 17.60 14.05
C GLU A 96 -10.70 18.15 15.48
N PHE A 97 -9.68 18.97 15.79
CA PHE A 97 -9.59 19.75 17.03
C PHE A 97 -10.39 21.05 16.95
#